data_AF-A0A3L8RX57-F1
#
_entry.id   AF-A0A3L8RX57-F1
#
_cell.length_a   1.000
_cell.length_b   1.000
_cell.length_c   1.000
_cell.angle_alpha   90.00
_cell.angle_beta   90.00
_cell.angle_gamma   90.00
#
_symmetry.space_group_name_H-M   'P 1'
#
loop_
_entity.id
_entity.type
_entity.pdbx_description
1 polymer ?
#
loop_
_entity_poly.entity_id
_entity_poly.type
_entity_poly.pdbx_seq_one_letter_code
_entity_poly.pdbx_strand_id
1 'polypeptide(L)'
;MAPGAGVANDVSLEEPKKMMREDWRKKKELEEQRKLGNAPAEVDEEGEDINPHIPQYISSVPWYIDPSKRPQPEKQEQCSSSGDWYKGGVQEHAVATRYRKGACENCGALRHKKKNCMERPRKAGAKYTGMNIAPDELVQPQLMFDYDGKRDRWNGYDPEEHMKIVEEYSKVDLAKCALKAQKLQEELASGKLEQVNSPKHAWGEEESNSQSERDHSSEDEDKYTDDIDMPGQNFDSKRCITV
;
A
#
# COMPACT_ATOMS: atom_id res chain seq x y z
N MET A 1 59.80 24.03 10.94
CA MET A 1 58.73 23.28 11.64
C MET A 1 57.84 22.67 10.57
N ALA A 2 57.67 21.36 10.63
CA ALA A 2 57.18 20.50 9.55
C ALA A 2 55.66 20.62 9.30
N PRO A 3 55.19 20.34 8.07
CA PRO A 3 53.82 19.87 7.86
C PRO A 3 53.73 18.37 8.21
N GLY A 4 52.74 18.03 9.03
CA GLY A 4 52.48 16.67 9.52
C GLY A 4 51.97 15.74 8.42
N ALA A 5 52.56 14.55 8.36
CA ALA A 5 52.13 13.45 7.51
C ALA A 5 50.84 12.83 8.09
N GLY A 6 49.75 12.91 7.33
CA GLY A 6 48.56 12.07 7.55
C GLY A 6 48.86 10.66 7.08
N VAL A 7 48.78 9.71 8.00
CA VAL A 7 48.96 8.27 7.74
C VAL A 7 47.75 7.77 6.95
N ALA A 8 47.95 7.45 5.67
CA ALA A 8 46.99 6.69 4.89
C ALA A 8 46.99 5.24 5.42
N ASN A 9 45.83 4.76 5.88
CA ASN A 9 45.62 3.34 6.13
C ASN A 9 45.67 2.60 4.79
N ASP A 10 46.79 1.94 4.56
CA ASP A 10 47.00 0.96 3.49
C ASP A 10 46.09 -0.24 3.77
N VAL A 11 44.92 -0.27 3.13
CA VAL A 11 44.08 -1.47 3.06
C VAL A 11 44.79 -2.42 2.11
N SER A 12 45.62 -3.28 2.71
CA SER A 12 46.34 -4.34 2.04
C SER A 12 45.37 -5.16 1.19
N LEU A 13 45.44 -4.96 -0.13
CA LEU A 13 44.83 -5.84 -1.12
C LEU A 13 45.58 -7.17 -1.05
N GLU A 14 45.19 -8.05 -0.13
CA GLU A 14 45.71 -9.42 -0.10
C GLU A 14 45.27 -10.14 -1.38
N GLU A 15 46.19 -10.27 -2.33
CA GLU A 15 46.10 -11.18 -3.46
C GLU A 15 45.67 -12.59 -2.99
N PRO A 16 44.88 -13.34 -3.78
CA PRO A 16 44.32 -14.61 -3.35
C PRO A 16 45.44 -15.63 -3.08
N LYS A 17 45.79 -15.82 -1.80
CA LYS A 17 46.61 -16.95 -1.35
C LYS A 17 45.90 -18.22 -1.82
N LYS A 18 46.60 -19.06 -2.58
CA LYS A 18 46.11 -20.39 -2.97
C LYS A 18 45.80 -21.14 -1.66
N MET A 19 44.51 -21.30 -1.36
CA MET A 19 44.04 -22.08 -0.21
C MET A 19 44.78 -23.43 -0.22
N MET A 20 45.56 -23.71 0.82
CA MET A 20 46.21 -25.01 0.97
C MET A 20 45.12 -26.08 1.16
N ARG A 21 45.40 -27.33 0.74
CA ARG A 21 44.44 -28.46 0.89
C ARG A 21 43.96 -28.66 2.33
N GLU A 22 44.75 -28.20 3.29
CA GLU A 22 44.45 -28.23 4.72
C GLU A 22 43.42 -27.16 5.11
N ASP A 23 43.49 -25.97 4.53
CA ASP A 23 42.55 -24.88 4.81
C ASP A 23 41.16 -25.18 4.23
N TRP A 24 41.12 -25.84 3.06
CA TRP A 24 39.85 -26.31 2.49
C TRP A 24 39.17 -27.37 3.37
N ARG A 25 39.96 -28.31 3.93
CA ARG A 25 39.46 -29.32 4.87
C ARG A 25 38.96 -28.69 6.17
N LYS A 26 39.72 -27.75 6.75
CA LYS A 26 39.32 -27.00 7.94
C LYS A 26 38.04 -26.20 7.72
N LYS A 27 37.89 -25.53 6.56
CA LYS A 27 36.67 -24.78 6.22
C LYS A 27 35.44 -25.68 6.14
N LYS A 28 35.57 -26.86 5.54
CA LYS A 28 34.47 -27.85 5.48
C LYS A 28 34.12 -28.42 6.85
N GLU A 29 35.11 -28.75 7.66
CA GLU A 29 34.89 -29.25 9.03
C GLU A 29 34.23 -28.20 9.93
N LEU A 30 34.63 -26.93 9.82
CA LEU A 30 33.97 -25.82 10.52
C LEU A 30 32.52 -25.61 10.05
N GLU A 31 32.26 -25.71 8.75
CA GLU A 31 30.90 -25.63 8.18
C GLU A 31 30.02 -26.77 8.71
N GLU A 32 30.55 -27.99 8.82
CA GLU A 32 29.85 -29.14 9.41
C GLU A 32 29.61 -28.96 10.91
N GLN A 33 30.58 -28.45 11.67
CA GLN A 33 30.41 -28.13 13.09
C GLN A 33 29.37 -27.03 13.33
N ARG A 34 29.35 -26.01 12.46
CA ARG A 34 28.34 -24.95 12.48
C ARG A 34 26.95 -25.49 12.17
N LYS A 35 26.83 -26.39 11.20
CA LYS A 35 25.59 -27.08 10.84
C LYS A 35 25.07 -28.00 11.95
N LEU A 36 25.97 -28.51 12.79
CA LEU A 36 25.65 -29.29 13.99
C LEU A 36 25.37 -28.43 15.22
N GLY A 37 25.47 -27.10 15.12
CA GLY A 37 25.27 -26.16 16.24
C GLY A 37 26.39 -26.15 17.28
N ASN A 38 27.55 -26.73 16.97
CA ASN A 38 28.70 -26.85 17.89
C ASN A 38 29.71 -25.69 17.74
N ALA A 39 29.60 -24.90 16.67
CA ALA A 39 30.45 -23.74 16.40
C ALA A 39 29.58 -22.50 16.13
N PRO A 40 30.06 -21.29 16.47
CA PRO A 40 29.34 -20.05 16.23
C PRO A 40 29.13 -19.81 14.72
N ALA A 41 28.01 -19.18 14.40
CA ALA A 41 27.68 -18.78 13.04
C ALA A 41 28.74 -17.86 12.44
N GLU A 42 28.78 -17.79 11.12
CA GLU A 42 29.61 -16.79 10.43
C GLU A 42 28.89 -15.45 10.51
N VAL A 43 29.52 -14.44 11.08
CA VAL A 43 28.97 -13.08 11.13
C VAL A 43 29.33 -12.37 9.84
N ASP A 44 28.36 -11.72 9.21
CA ASP A 44 28.58 -10.93 8.01
C ASP A 44 29.13 -9.51 8.31
N GLU A 45 29.24 -8.68 7.28
CA GLU A 45 29.73 -7.30 7.43
C GLU A 45 28.74 -6.36 8.16
N GLU A 46 27.46 -6.73 8.22
CA GLU A 46 26.38 -5.98 8.89
C GLU A 46 26.20 -6.41 10.36
N GLY A 47 26.93 -7.45 10.80
CA GLY A 47 26.86 -7.99 12.16
C GLY A 47 25.75 -9.05 12.34
N GLU A 48 25.13 -9.51 11.27
CA GLU A 48 24.11 -10.56 11.25
C GLU A 48 24.75 -11.96 11.15
N ASP A 49 24.20 -12.91 11.92
CA ASP A 49 24.62 -14.31 11.89
C ASP A 49 24.09 -15.01 10.62
N ILE A 50 25.00 -15.48 9.76
CA ILE A 50 24.64 -16.29 8.59
C ILE A 50 24.28 -17.71 9.06
N ASN A 51 23.02 -18.10 8.83
CA ASN A 51 22.55 -19.44 9.16
C ASN A 51 23.38 -20.54 8.46
N PRO A 52 24.05 -21.43 9.20
CA PRO A 52 24.92 -22.49 8.65
C PRO A 52 24.23 -23.51 7.73
N HIS A 53 22.90 -23.57 7.75
CA HIS A 53 22.13 -24.45 6.88
C HIS A 53 21.84 -23.85 5.49
N ILE A 54 22.18 -22.56 5.26
CA ILE A 54 22.09 -21.94 3.95
C ILE A 54 23.18 -22.55 3.04
N PRO A 55 22.82 -23.14 1.90
CA PRO A 55 23.81 -23.76 1.02
C PRO A 55 24.80 -22.74 0.47
N GLN A 56 26.06 -23.17 0.30
CA GLN A 56 27.19 -22.31 -0.04
C GLN A 56 26.99 -21.43 -1.29
N TYR A 57 26.23 -21.88 -2.28
CA TYR A 57 25.99 -21.11 -3.51
C TYR A 57 25.06 -19.91 -3.31
N ILE A 58 24.27 -19.89 -2.23
CA ILE A 58 23.41 -18.75 -1.85
C ILE A 58 24.20 -17.78 -0.97
N SER A 59 25.06 -18.28 -0.08
CA SER A 59 25.87 -17.44 0.82
C SER A 59 27.09 -16.82 0.14
N SER A 60 27.66 -17.45 -0.89
CA SER A 60 28.79 -16.89 -1.61
C SER A 60 28.35 -15.73 -2.52
N VAL A 61 28.86 -14.53 -2.27
CA VAL A 61 28.68 -13.39 -3.18
C VAL A 61 29.50 -13.62 -4.45
N PRO A 62 28.89 -13.56 -5.66
CA PRO A 62 29.62 -13.70 -6.91
C PRO A 62 30.69 -12.62 -7.10
N TRP A 63 31.77 -12.92 -7.83
CA TRP A 63 32.92 -12.02 -8.03
C TRP A 63 32.59 -10.65 -8.63
N TYR A 64 31.44 -10.51 -9.30
CA TYR A 64 30.98 -9.26 -9.94
C TYR A 64 30.07 -8.42 -9.05
N ILE A 65 29.84 -8.83 -7.81
CA ILE A 65 29.08 -8.10 -6.80
C ILE A 65 30.04 -7.86 -5.63
N ASP A 66 30.17 -6.62 -5.19
CA ASP A 66 30.96 -6.32 -4.00
C ASP A 66 30.34 -7.05 -2.80
N PRO A 67 31.12 -7.75 -1.96
CA PRO A 67 30.58 -8.49 -0.80
C PRO A 67 29.80 -7.63 0.18
N SER A 68 30.05 -6.31 0.17
CA SER A 68 29.36 -5.29 0.97
C SER A 68 28.02 -4.82 0.38
N LYS A 69 27.68 -5.21 -0.86
CA LYS A 69 26.45 -4.78 -1.55
C LYS A 69 25.51 -5.97 -1.76
N ARG A 70 24.62 -6.19 -0.78
CA ARG A 70 23.43 -7.05 -0.91
C ARG A 70 22.55 -6.60 -2.12
N PRO A 71 21.58 -7.41 -2.61
CA PRO A 71 21.00 -7.32 -3.95
C PRO A 71 20.70 -5.90 -4.43
N GLN A 72 21.26 -5.57 -5.61
CA GLN A 72 21.32 -4.22 -6.14
C GLN A 72 19.95 -3.53 -6.18
N PRO A 73 19.80 -2.32 -5.61
CA PRO A 73 18.56 -1.55 -5.68
C PRO A 73 18.17 -1.18 -7.13
N GLU A 74 19.10 -1.26 -8.08
CA GLU A 74 18.84 -1.01 -9.51
C GLU A 74 17.90 -2.04 -10.17
N LYS A 75 17.69 -3.22 -9.58
CA LYS A 75 16.71 -4.20 -10.08
C LYS A 75 15.29 -3.98 -9.56
N GLN A 76 15.08 -3.04 -8.64
CA GLN A 76 13.74 -2.71 -8.18
C GLN A 76 13.07 -1.80 -9.19
N GLU A 77 12.03 -2.32 -9.85
CA GLU A 77 11.21 -1.49 -10.73
C GLU A 77 10.55 -0.38 -9.90
N GLN A 78 10.75 0.87 -10.31
CA GLN A 78 10.13 2.01 -9.64
C GLN A 78 8.67 2.10 -10.07
N CYS A 79 7.78 1.64 -9.20
CA CYS A 79 6.35 1.81 -9.36
C CYS A 79 5.90 3.16 -8.79
N SER A 80 4.93 3.77 -9.46
CA SER A 80 4.24 4.98 -9.00
C SER A 80 3.43 4.67 -7.74
N SER A 81 3.27 5.66 -6.86
CA SER A 81 2.53 5.49 -5.61
C SER A 81 1.03 5.26 -5.87
N SER A 82 0.34 4.55 -4.97
CA SER A 82 -1.09 4.26 -5.09
C SER A 82 -1.97 5.52 -5.17
N GLY A 83 -1.50 6.66 -4.65
CA GLY A 83 -2.22 7.93 -4.71
C GLY A 83 -2.00 8.72 -6.01
N ASP A 84 -1.01 8.35 -6.81
CA ASP A 84 -0.72 9.05 -8.07
C ASP A 84 -1.65 8.50 -9.16
N TRP A 85 -2.47 9.35 -9.77
CA TRP A 85 -3.32 8.94 -10.90
C TRP A 85 -3.32 9.98 -12.02
N TYR A 86 -3.84 9.59 -13.18
CA TYR A 86 -4.03 10.48 -14.31
C TYR A 86 -4.94 11.65 -13.94
N LYS A 87 -4.59 12.84 -14.42
CA LYS A 87 -5.36 14.05 -14.11
C LYS A 87 -6.64 14.06 -14.93
N GLY A 88 -7.78 13.85 -14.28
CA GLY A 88 -9.10 13.98 -14.89
C GLY A 88 -9.46 15.45 -15.19
N GLY A 89 -10.36 15.66 -16.15
CA GLY A 89 -10.90 16.98 -16.48
C GLY A 89 -10.07 17.79 -17.49
N VAL A 90 -10.40 19.08 -17.61
CA VAL A 90 -9.79 20.01 -18.55
C VAL A 90 -9.12 21.16 -17.79
N GLN A 91 -8.06 21.75 -18.36
CA GLN A 91 -7.43 22.91 -17.72
C GLN A 91 -8.39 24.09 -17.69
N GLU A 92 -8.73 24.55 -16.49
CA GLU A 92 -9.54 25.77 -16.28
C GLU A 92 -8.72 27.05 -16.48
N HIS A 93 -7.40 26.90 -16.53
CA HIS A 93 -6.44 28.00 -16.58
C HIS A 93 -6.33 28.53 -18.02
N ALA A 94 -7.29 29.38 -18.38
CA ALA A 94 -7.36 30.18 -19.60
C ALA A 94 -7.69 29.42 -20.91
N VAL A 95 -8.95 29.58 -21.33
CA VAL A 95 -9.41 29.25 -22.69
C VAL A 95 -8.79 30.22 -23.69
N ALA A 96 -8.19 29.70 -24.76
CA ALA A 96 -7.71 30.53 -25.85
C ALA A 96 -8.88 31.19 -26.59
N THR A 97 -8.83 32.51 -26.80
CA THR A 97 -9.87 33.23 -27.55
C THR A 97 -9.70 33.15 -29.07
N ARG A 98 -8.52 32.72 -29.55
CA ARG A 98 -8.18 32.63 -30.96
C ARG A 98 -7.54 31.28 -31.30
N TYR A 99 -7.81 30.82 -32.52
CA TYR A 99 -7.24 29.56 -33.01
C TYR A 99 -5.71 29.65 -33.10
N ARG A 100 -5.03 28.66 -32.53
CA ARG A 100 -3.56 28.55 -32.54
C ARG A 100 -3.12 27.60 -33.66
N LYS A 101 -2.01 27.91 -34.32
CA LYS A 101 -1.45 27.02 -35.36
C LYS A 101 -1.06 25.69 -34.74
N GLY A 102 -1.46 24.57 -35.38
CA GLY A 102 -1.22 23.22 -34.86
C GLY A 102 -2.31 22.69 -33.93
N ALA A 103 -3.30 23.52 -33.57
CA ALA A 103 -4.44 23.06 -32.79
C ALA A 103 -5.43 22.23 -33.64
N CYS A 104 -6.24 21.44 -32.95
CA CYS A 104 -7.32 20.66 -33.54
C CYS A 104 -8.23 21.53 -34.40
N GLU A 105 -8.45 21.13 -35.65
CA GLU A 105 -9.24 21.92 -36.59
C GLU A 105 -10.73 22.00 -36.20
N ASN A 106 -11.21 21.08 -35.35
CA ASN A 106 -12.60 21.00 -34.90
C ASN A 106 -12.86 21.92 -33.69
N CYS A 107 -12.21 21.65 -32.55
CA CYS A 107 -12.45 22.32 -31.28
C CYS A 107 -11.43 23.43 -30.95
N GLY A 108 -10.25 23.44 -31.58
CA GLY A 108 -9.22 24.44 -31.32
C GLY A 108 -8.28 24.16 -30.14
N ALA A 109 -8.36 23.00 -29.48
CA ALA A 109 -7.39 22.57 -28.46
C ALA A 109 -6.07 22.08 -29.09
N LEU A 110 -4.94 22.25 -28.40
CA LEU A 110 -3.60 21.94 -28.93
C LEU A 110 -3.20 20.46 -28.83
N ARG A 111 -3.81 19.71 -27.92
CA ARG A 111 -3.21 18.43 -27.46
C ARG A 111 -3.64 17.19 -28.23
N HIS A 112 -4.66 17.30 -29.07
CA HIS A 112 -5.12 16.21 -29.93
C HIS A 112 -5.33 16.67 -31.38
N LYS A 113 -5.41 15.68 -32.28
CA LYS A 113 -5.73 15.89 -33.70
C LYS A 113 -7.24 15.80 -33.93
N LYS A 114 -7.73 16.35 -35.05
CA LYS A 114 -9.16 16.31 -35.45
C LYS A 114 -9.80 14.92 -35.35
N LYS A 115 -9.06 13.86 -35.68
CA LYS A 115 -9.56 12.46 -35.65
C LYS A 115 -9.86 11.95 -34.24
N ASN A 116 -9.11 12.43 -33.24
CA ASN A 116 -9.24 12.02 -31.84
C ASN A 116 -9.90 13.13 -31.01
N CYS A 117 -10.72 13.97 -31.65
CA CYS A 117 -11.39 15.06 -30.98
C CYS A 117 -12.56 14.52 -30.16
N MET A 118 -12.60 14.87 -28.87
CA MET A 118 -13.70 14.49 -27.97
C MET A 118 -14.97 15.30 -28.21
N GLU A 119 -14.85 16.46 -28.88
CA GLU A 119 -16.03 17.25 -29.25
C GLU A 119 -16.70 16.73 -30.52
N ARG A 120 -18.03 16.93 -30.58
CA ARG A 120 -18.82 16.63 -31.76
C ARG A 120 -18.21 17.26 -33.03
N PRO A 121 -18.04 16.50 -34.13
CA PRO A 121 -17.55 17.04 -35.40
C PRO A 121 -18.43 18.20 -35.89
N ARG A 122 -17.85 19.39 -36.03
CA ARG A 122 -18.52 20.60 -36.52
C ARG A 122 -18.41 20.69 -38.04
N LYS A 123 -19.43 21.27 -38.70
CA LYS A 123 -19.42 21.53 -40.16
C LYS A 123 -18.33 22.53 -40.54
N ALA A 124 -18.28 23.66 -39.83
CA ALA A 124 -17.19 24.61 -39.88
C ALA A 124 -16.46 24.56 -38.52
N GLY A 125 -15.27 23.97 -38.54
CA GLY A 125 -14.46 23.81 -37.32
C GLY A 125 -13.84 25.13 -36.85
N ALA A 126 -13.33 25.13 -35.61
CA ALA A 126 -12.71 26.28 -34.96
C ALA A 126 -11.55 26.90 -35.78
N LYS A 127 -10.92 26.14 -36.68
CA LYS A 127 -9.90 26.65 -37.62
C LYS A 127 -10.41 27.79 -38.51
N TYR A 128 -11.66 27.72 -38.95
CA TYR A 128 -12.24 28.68 -39.90
C TYR A 128 -13.12 29.72 -39.22
N THR A 129 -13.85 29.31 -38.17
CA THR A 129 -14.78 30.20 -37.46
C THR A 129 -14.13 30.95 -36.31
N GLY A 130 -13.07 30.39 -35.69
CA GLY A 130 -12.45 30.96 -34.50
C GLY A 130 -13.37 31.04 -33.27
N MET A 131 -14.55 30.43 -33.34
CA MET A 131 -15.58 30.50 -32.28
C MET A 131 -15.61 29.20 -31.47
N ASN A 132 -15.97 29.31 -30.19
CA ASN A 132 -16.12 28.20 -29.24
C ASN A 132 -14.87 27.31 -29.20
N ILE A 133 -13.74 27.88 -28.77
CA ILE A 133 -12.48 27.16 -28.61
C ILE A 133 -12.52 26.40 -27.29
N ALA A 134 -12.22 25.10 -27.35
CA ALA A 134 -12.13 24.27 -26.17
C ALA A 134 -10.87 24.61 -25.35
N PRO A 135 -10.91 24.48 -24.00
CA PRO A 135 -9.70 24.56 -23.20
C PRO A 135 -8.75 23.39 -23.52
N ASP A 136 -7.46 23.59 -23.25
CA ASP A 136 -6.44 22.58 -23.49
C ASP A 136 -6.51 21.45 -22.44
N GLU A 137 -6.23 20.21 -22.85
CA GLU A 137 -6.25 19.05 -21.95
C GLU A 137 -5.06 19.07 -20.96
N LEU A 138 -5.16 18.38 -19.82
CA LEU A 138 -4.06 18.25 -18.83
C LEU A 138 -2.98 17.26 -19.26
N VAL A 139 -1.70 17.67 -19.28
CA VAL A 139 -0.59 16.78 -19.66
C VAL A 139 -0.54 15.58 -18.71
N GLN A 140 -0.72 14.39 -19.27
CA GLN A 140 -0.76 13.16 -18.50
C GLN A 140 0.67 12.69 -18.21
N PRO A 141 1.02 12.42 -16.95
CA PRO A 141 2.31 11.81 -16.61
C PRO A 141 2.37 10.37 -17.13
N GLN A 142 3.59 9.88 -17.38
CA GLN A 142 3.81 8.46 -17.66
C GLN A 142 3.89 7.71 -16.33
N LEU A 143 2.78 7.09 -15.94
CA LEU A 143 2.69 6.33 -14.69
C LEU A 143 2.96 4.85 -14.95
N MET A 144 3.74 4.23 -14.06
CA MET A 144 4.09 2.81 -14.13
C MET A 144 3.60 2.16 -12.85
N PHE A 145 2.64 1.24 -12.97
CA PHE A 145 2.06 0.52 -11.84
C PHE A 145 2.25 -0.98 -11.99
N ASP A 146 2.15 -1.66 -10.85
CA ASP A 146 2.04 -3.11 -10.76
C ASP A 146 0.75 -3.63 -11.41
N TYR A 147 0.62 -4.96 -11.48
CA TYR A 147 -0.58 -5.60 -12.01
C TYR A 147 -1.86 -5.16 -11.28
N ASP A 148 -1.78 -5.09 -9.95
CA ASP A 148 -2.89 -4.69 -9.07
C ASP A 148 -3.13 -3.18 -9.17
N GLY A 149 -2.08 -2.37 -9.09
CA GLY A 149 -2.19 -0.91 -9.24
C GLY A 149 -2.82 -0.47 -10.57
N LYS A 150 -2.62 -1.20 -11.68
CA LYS A 150 -3.33 -0.90 -12.95
C LYS A 150 -4.82 -1.25 -12.93
N ARG A 151 -5.23 -2.19 -12.07
CA ARG A 151 -6.59 -2.77 -12.03
C ARG A 151 -7.39 -2.36 -10.80
N ASP A 152 -6.77 -1.61 -9.90
CA ASP A 152 -7.46 -1.08 -8.75
C ASP A 152 -8.67 -0.26 -9.23
N ARG A 153 -9.84 -0.72 -8.81
CA ARG A 153 -11.12 -0.11 -9.15
C ARG A 153 -11.25 1.30 -8.55
N TRP A 154 -10.51 1.56 -7.48
CA TRP A 154 -10.55 2.80 -6.72
C TRP A 154 -9.43 3.78 -7.12
N ASN A 155 -8.77 3.55 -8.26
CA ASN A 155 -7.80 4.50 -8.80
C ASN A 155 -8.43 5.88 -9.06
N GLY A 156 -7.82 6.92 -8.48
CA GLY A 156 -8.31 8.29 -8.56
C GLY A 156 -9.53 8.58 -7.67
N TYR A 157 -9.79 7.73 -6.66
CA TYR A 157 -10.82 7.99 -5.65
C TYR A 157 -10.46 9.23 -4.82
N ASP A 158 -11.40 10.17 -4.74
CA ASP A 158 -11.27 11.33 -3.87
C ASP A 158 -11.86 10.99 -2.48
N PRO A 159 -11.05 11.01 -1.40
CA PRO A 159 -11.54 10.71 -0.06
C PRO A 159 -12.67 11.66 0.40
N GLU A 160 -12.80 12.86 -0.19
CA GLU A 160 -13.91 13.76 0.11
C GLU A 160 -15.27 13.21 -0.37
N GLU A 161 -15.30 12.36 -1.40
CA GLU A 161 -16.55 11.74 -1.85
C GLU A 161 -17.14 10.80 -0.82
N HIS A 162 -16.31 10.23 0.07
CA HIS A 162 -16.79 9.41 1.17
C HIS A 162 -17.71 10.18 2.12
N MET A 163 -17.55 11.50 2.23
CA MET A 163 -18.42 12.34 3.07
C MET A 163 -19.88 12.30 2.62
N LYS A 164 -20.15 12.15 1.31
CA LYS A 164 -21.51 12.02 0.78
C LYS A 164 -22.20 10.78 1.31
N ILE A 165 -21.47 9.66 1.45
CA ILE A 165 -21.98 8.43 2.03
C ILE A 165 -22.30 8.65 3.51
N VAL A 166 -21.40 9.29 4.27
CA VAL A 166 -21.65 9.63 5.67
C VAL A 166 -22.90 10.50 5.83
N GLU A 167 -23.09 11.48 4.97
CA GLU A 167 -24.29 12.31 4.94
C GLU A 167 -25.57 11.51 4.63
N GLU A 168 -25.53 10.58 3.66
CA GLU A 168 -26.66 9.68 3.37
C GLU A 168 -27.03 8.84 4.59
N TYR A 169 -26.05 8.23 5.25
CA TYR A 169 -26.28 7.46 6.47
C TYR A 169 -26.84 8.33 7.61
N SER A 170 -26.34 9.56 7.77
CA SER A 170 -26.88 10.51 8.75
C SER A 170 -28.38 10.78 8.54
N LYS A 171 -28.82 10.89 7.28
CA LYS A 171 -30.24 11.10 6.93
C LYS A 171 -31.07 9.85 7.21
N VAL A 172 -30.52 8.67 6.93
CA VAL A 172 -31.14 7.39 7.26
C VAL A 172 -31.32 7.24 8.76
N ASP A 173 -30.33 7.60 9.57
CA ASP A 173 -30.42 7.50 11.02
C ASP A 173 -31.43 8.49 11.61
N LEU A 174 -31.48 9.72 11.11
CA LEU A 174 -32.53 10.68 11.48
C LEU A 174 -33.93 10.15 11.14
N ALA A 175 -34.10 9.52 9.97
CA ALA A 175 -35.37 8.92 9.57
C ALA A 175 -35.74 7.72 10.47
N LYS A 176 -34.77 6.85 10.81
CA LYS A 176 -34.97 5.75 11.75
C LYS A 176 -35.39 6.25 13.13
N CYS A 177 -34.74 7.30 13.64
CA CYS A 177 -35.09 7.93 14.91
C CYS A 177 -36.50 8.51 14.87
N ALA A 178 -36.88 9.20 13.79
CA ALA A 178 -38.21 9.76 13.63
C ALA A 178 -39.30 8.67 13.57
N LEU A 179 -39.07 7.57 12.83
CA LEU A 179 -39.99 6.44 12.76
C LEU A 179 -40.14 5.74 14.12
N LYS A 180 -39.05 5.57 14.87
CA LYS A 180 -39.10 5.02 16.23
C LYS A 180 -39.88 5.93 17.19
N ALA A 181 -39.67 7.25 17.11
CA ALA A 181 -40.42 8.22 17.89
C ALA A 181 -41.92 8.22 17.55
N GLN A 182 -42.28 8.14 16.25
CA GLN A 182 -43.67 8.03 15.80
C GLN A 182 -44.33 6.75 16.33
N LYS A 183 -43.67 5.58 16.22
CA LYS A 183 -44.17 4.31 16.76
C LYS A 183 -44.42 4.40 18.27
N LEU A 184 -43.47 4.93 19.04
CA LEU A 184 -43.64 5.12 20.48
C LEU A 184 -44.80 6.08 20.81
N GLN A 185 -44.99 7.13 20.02
CA GLN A 185 -46.10 8.06 20.20
C GLN A 185 -47.46 7.42 19.88
N GLU A 186 -47.54 6.57 18.85
CA GLU A 186 -48.73 5.78 18.52
C GLU A 186 -49.04 4.72 19.60
N GLU A 187 -48.03 4.07 20.16
CA GLU A 187 -48.20 3.13 21.29
C GLU A 187 -48.75 3.84 22.54
N LEU A 188 -48.23 5.03 22.86
CA LEU A 188 -48.75 5.86 23.95
C LEU A 188 -50.18 6.34 23.68
N ALA A 189 -50.49 6.74 22.44
CA ALA A 189 -51.81 7.24 22.07
C ALA A 189 -52.88 6.14 21.98
N SER A 190 -52.50 4.92 21.58
CA SER A 190 -53.38 3.74 21.53
C SER A 190 -53.66 3.13 22.91
N GLY A 191 -53.08 3.67 23.98
CA GLY A 191 -53.41 3.32 25.36
C GLY A 191 -52.97 1.92 25.79
N LYS A 192 -52.11 1.25 25.02
CA LYS A 192 -51.59 -0.08 25.34
C LYS A 192 -50.33 0.02 26.22
N LEU A 193 -50.44 0.70 27.36
CA LEU A 193 -49.38 0.75 28.37
C LEU A 193 -49.81 -0.05 29.62
N GLU A 194 -49.85 -1.38 29.52
CA GLU A 194 -49.76 -2.24 30.69
C GLU A 194 -48.33 -2.80 30.81
N GLN A 195 -47.64 -2.31 31.85
CA GLN A 195 -46.57 -2.95 32.61
C GLN A 195 -45.52 -3.76 31.85
N VAL A 196 -44.38 -3.12 31.54
CA VAL A 196 -43.07 -3.81 31.54
C VAL A 196 -42.05 -2.93 32.27
N ASN A 197 -41.97 -3.13 33.59
CA ASN A 197 -40.79 -2.78 34.37
C ASN A 197 -39.76 -3.90 34.16
N SER A 198 -38.84 -3.72 33.21
CA SER A 198 -37.54 -4.40 33.18
C SER A 198 -36.63 -3.76 32.13
N PRO A 199 -35.46 -3.21 32.50
CA PRO A 199 -34.47 -2.77 31.53
C PRO A 199 -33.68 -4.00 31.07
N LYS A 200 -34.11 -4.65 29.99
CA LYS A 200 -33.32 -5.69 29.32
C LYS A 200 -33.47 -5.56 27.82
N HIS A 201 -32.43 -5.02 27.17
CA HIS A 201 -32.07 -5.18 25.76
C HIS A 201 -33.24 -5.28 24.76
N ALA A 202 -33.79 -4.13 24.34
CA ALA A 202 -34.74 -4.05 23.23
C ALA A 202 -34.11 -3.31 22.03
N TRP A 203 -33.09 -3.94 21.44
CA TRP A 203 -32.63 -3.66 20.07
C TRP A 203 -32.47 -5.01 19.36
N GLY A 204 -33.57 -5.76 19.24
CA GLY A 204 -33.65 -6.99 18.45
C GLY A 204 -34.48 -6.73 17.20
N GLU A 205 -33.85 -6.19 16.16
CA GLU A 205 -34.41 -6.31 14.80
C GLU A 205 -34.08 -7.72 14.31
N GLU A 206 -35.06 -8.62 14.41
CA GLU A 206 -35.34 -9.74 13.51
C GLU A 206 -34.13 -10.35 12.77
N GLU A 207 -33.47 -11.28 13.46
CA GLU A 207 -32.45 -12.20 12.92
C GLU A 207 -32.99 -12.97 11.70
N SER A 208 -32.50 -12.60 10.52
CA SER A 208 -32.44 -13.54 9.39
C SER A 208 -31.36 -14.58 9.69
N ASN A 209 -31.80 -15.73 10.18
CA ASN A 209 -31.21 -17.05 9.97
C ASN A 209 -29.68 -17.09 9.75
N SER A 210 -28.91 -17.11 10.83
CA SER A 210 -27.54 -17.62 10.81
C SER A 210 -27.42 -18.81 11.77
N GLN A 211 -27.78 -20.00 11.27
CA GLN A 211 -27.16 -21.24 11.71
C GLN A 211 -25.65 -21.18 11.42
N SER A 212 -24.93 -20.48 12.27
CA SER A 212 -23.50 -20.67 12.48
C SER A 212 -23.25 -20.35 13.94
N GLU A 213 -23.44 -21.36 14.79
CA GLU A 213 -22.97 -21.38 16.17
C GLU A 213 -21.44 -21.21 16.12
N ARG A 214 -20.97 -19.96 15.99
CA ARG A 214 -19.62 -19.60 16.37
C ARG A 214 -19.67 -19.47 17.88
N ASP A 215 -19.27 -20.53 18.55
CA ASP A 215 -18.93 -20.57 19.97
C ASP A 215 -17.68 -19.72 20.23
N HIS A 216 -17.79 -18.41 19.95
CA HIS A 216 -16.86 -17.41 20.43
C HIS A 216 -17.59 -16.69 21.55
N SER A 217 -17.34 -17.11 22.79
CA SER A 217 -17.77 -16.35 23.95
C SER A 217 -17.06 -15.00 23.90
N SER A 218 -17.81 -13.91 23.75
CA SER A 218 -17.26 -12.55 23.80
C SER A 218 -16.63 -12.20 25.16
N GLU A 219 -16.71 -13.11 26.14
CA GLU A 219 -16.13 -12.97 27.47
C GLU A 219 -14.71 -13.57 27.57
N ASP A 220 -14.30 -14.42 26.61
CA ASP A 220 -12.95 -14.99 26.54
C ASP A 220 -12.19 -14.23 25.44
N GLU A 221 -11.61 -13.09 25.81
CA GLU A 221 -10.79 -12.31 24.89
C GLU A 221 -9.53 -13.12 24.53
N ASP A 222 -9.35 -13.41 23.24
CA ASP A 222 -8.17 -14.11 22.76
C ASP A 222 -6.92 -13.39 23.26
N LYS A 223 -6.05 -14.10 24.00
CA LYS A 223 -4.83 -13.54 24.62
C LYS A 223 -3.88 -12.82 23.65
N TYR A 224 -4.04 -13.02 22.35
CA TYR A 224 -3.34 -12.24 21.31
C TYR A 224 -3.78 -10.77 21.22
N THR A 225 -4.94 -10.43 21.78
CA THR A 225 -5.57 -9.10 21.72
C THR A 225 -5.15 -8.23 22.91
N ASP A 226 -4.87 -8.85 24.05
CA ASP A 226 -4.45 -8.16 25.29
C ASP A 226 -3.04 -7.55 25.19
N ASP A 227 -2.15 -8.17 24.41
CA ASP A 227 -0.75 -7.77 24.30
C ASP A 227 -0.49 -7.10 22.94
N ILE A 228 -0.96 -5.86 22.76
CA ILE A 228 -0.35 -4.98 21.74
C ILE A 228 1.12 -4.76 22.15
N ASP A 229 1.98 -5.56 21.52
CA ASP A 229 3.44 -5.63 21.57
C ASP A 229 4.09 -4.91 22.75
N MET A 230 3.98 -5.50 23.94
CA MET A 230 4.85 -5.16 25.06
C MET A 230 6.23 -5.78 24.80
N PRO A 231 7.29 -4.98 24.61
CA PRO A 231 8.61 -5.52 24.26
C PRO A 231 9.10 -6.47 25.36
N GLY A 232 9.18 -7.77 25.05
CA GLY A 232 9.71 -8.81 25.95
C GLY A 232 8.77 -9.99 26.27
N GLN A 233 7.51 -9.98 25.80
CA GLN A 233 6.59 -11.11 25.93
C GLN A 233 6.38 -11.78 24.57
N ASN A 234 6.72 -13.06 24.45
CA ASN A 234 6.61 -13.77 23.18
C ASN A 234 5.37 -14.67 23.18
N PHE A 235 4.50 -14.51 22.19
CA PHE A 235 3.36 -15.39 22.00
C PHE A 235 3.70 -16.51 21.00
N ASP A 236 3.69 -17.78 21.45
CA ASP A 236 3.79 -18.94 20.53
C ASP A 236 2.41 -19.28 19.98
N SER A 237 2.17 -18.89 18.73
CA SER A 237 0.87 -19.05 18.07
C SER A 237 0.45 -20.49 17.83
N LYS A 238 1.41 -21.42 17.79
CA LYS A 238 1.14 -22.84 17.55
C LYS A 238 0.62 -23.54 18.80
N ARG A 239 1.07 -23.10 19.98
CA ARG A 239 0.71 -23.67 21.27
C ARG A 239 -0.29 -22.81 22.04
N CYS A 240 -0.59 -21.63 21.52
CA CYS A 240 -1.40 -20.62 22.18
C CYS A 240 -0.88 -20.27 23.58
N ILE A 241 0.45 -20.11 23.73
CA ILE A 241 1.08 -19.83 25.03
C ILE A 241 1.86 -18.51 25.06
N THR A 242 1.75 -17.88 26.23
CA THR A 242 2.67 -16.94 26.88
C THR A 242 4.09 -17.46 27.11
N VAL A 243 5.17 -16.91 26.54
CA VAL A 243 6.54 -17.19 26.98
C VAL A 243 7.23 -15.91 27.46
#